data_AF-A0A7S2G7E9-F1
#
_entry.id   AF-A0A7S2G7E9-F1
#
_cell.length_a   1.000
_cell.length_b   1.000
_cell.length_c   1.000
_cell.angle_alpha   90.00
_cell.angle_beta   90.00
_cell.angle_gamma   90.00
#
_symmetry.space_group_name_H-M   'P 1'
#
loop_
_entity.id
_entity.type
_entity.pdbx_description
1 polymer ?
#
loop_
_entity_poly.entity_id
_entity_poly.type
_entity_poly.pdbx_seq_one_letter_code
_entity_poly.pdbx_strand_id
1 'polypeptide(L)'
;IRSAEGRLDVLVCSAYSTPPGKLRGPFWEQPMEMWDAVNGVGLRGVYASCRAATPLMIETAASTPAGKPPLICLISSFGGKSYTFNVAYGVGKAAIDRLAQDMAYQLADAGVATVSLYPGLVRTEANLQMEKDGSWAEASGGLDLSVGETPR
;
A
#
# COMPACT_ATOMS: atom_id res chain seq x y z
N ILE A 1 -6.22 15.38 13.12
CA ILE A 1 -4.78 15.26 13.47
C ILE A 1 -4.23 16.62 13.86
N ARG A 2 -3.93 17.54 12.93
CA ARG A 2 -3.34 18.85 13.26
C ARG A 2 -4.04 19.61 14.40
N SER A 3 -5.37 19.73 14.35
CA SER A 3 -6.13 20.44 15.38
C SER A 3 -6.28 19.70 16.71
N ALA A 4 -6.20 18.37 16.70
CA ALA A 4 -6.46 17.54 17.87
C ALA A 4 -5.17 17.13 18.60
N GLU A 5 -4.15 16.72 17.83
CA GLU A 5 -2.90 16.14 18.32
C GLU A 5 -1.69 17.06 18.13
N GLY A 6 -1.76 18.03 17.20
CA GLY A 6 -0.66 18.96 16.90
C GLY A 6 0.56 18.35 16.22
N ARG A 7 0.66 17.02 16.10
CA ARG A 7 1.81 16.29 15.54
C ARG A 7 1.39 15.05 14.76
N LEU A 8 2.30 14.55 13.91
CA LEU A 8 2.14 13.26 13.22
C LEU A 8 3.51 12.58 13.06
N ASP A 9 3.69 11.47 13.77
CA ASP A 9 4.96 10.72 13.78
C ASP A 9 4.98 9.57 12.77
N VAL A 10 3.83 8.94 12.50
CA VAL A 10 3.75 7.78 11.62
C VAL A 10 2.55 7.88 10.71
N LEU A 11 2.78 7.72 9.41
CA LEU A 11 1.74 7.52 8.40
C LEU A 11 1.91 6.11 7.83
N VAL A 12 0.86 5.28 7.91
CA VAL A 12 0.81 3.98 7.23
C VAL A 12 -0.25 4.02 6.14
N CYS A 13 0.18 3.94 4.88
CA CYS A 13 -0.72 3.93 3.73
C CYS A 13 -0.99 2.47 3.30
N SER A 14 -2.08 1.90 3.82
CA SER A 14 -2.51 0.52 3.56
C SER A 14 -3.79 0.38 2.74
N ALA A 15 -4.49 1.48 2.45
CA ALA A 15 -5.75 1.44 1.71
C ALA A 15 -5.54 0.86 0.30
N TYR A 16 -6.35 -0.12 -0.04
CA TYR A 16 -6.27 -0.87 -1.30
C TYR A 16 -7.65 -1.46 -1.63
N SER A 17 -7.97 -1.57 -2.92
CA SER A 17 -9.24 -2.14 -3.38
C SER A 17 -9.07 -2.86 -4.71
N THR A 18 -9.94 -3.82 -4.96
CA THR A 18 -10.13 -4.53 -6.23
C THR A 18 -11.63 -4.61 -6.51
N PRO A 19 -12.07 -4.52 -7.78
CA PRO A 19 -13.47 -4.74 -8.09
C PRO A 19 -13.84 -6.23 -7.86
N PRO A 20 -15.14 -6.55 -7.77
CA PRO A 20 -15.60 -7.93 -7.83
C PRO A 20 -15.17 -8.60 -9.15
N GLY A 21 -14.93 -9.91 -9.12
CA GLY A 21 -14.61 -10.70 -10.31
C GLY A 21 -13.20 -11.29 -10.29
N LYS A 22 -12.74 -11.76 -11.47
CA LYS A 22 -11.48 -12.49 -11.59
C LYS A 22 -10.27 -11.56 -11.48
N LEU A 23 -9.41 -11.82 -10.50
CA LEU A 23 -8.14 -11.09 -10.33
C LEU A 23 -7.10 -11.44 -11.40
N ARG A 24 -7.23 -12.58 -12.08
CA ARG A 24 -6.29 -13.11 -13.06
C ARG A 24 -6.93 -13.20 -14.44
N GLY A 25 -6.10 -13.10 -15.47
CA GLY A 25 -6.50 -13.22 -16.88
C GLY A 25 -5.63 -12.36 -17.79
N PRO A 26 -5.82 -12.45 -19.12
CA PRO A 26 -5.14 -11.56 -20.05
C PRO A 26 -5.52 -10.10 -19.80
N PHE A 27 -4.53 -9.20 -19.71
CA PHE A 27 -4.80 -7.82 -19.28
C PHE A 27 -5.71 -7.06 -20.25
N TRP A 28 -5.70 -7.40 -21.55
CA TRP A 28 -6.54 -6.79 -22.57
C TRP A 28 -8.01 -7.20 -22.50
N GLU A 29 -8.33 -8.24 -21.73
CA GLU A 29 -9.70 -8.70 -21.45
C GLU A 29 -10.20 -8.23 -20.08
N GLN A 30 -9.33 -7.64 -19.25
CA GLN A 30 -9.74 -7.18 -17.93
C GLN A 30 -10.55 -5.88 -18.02
N PRO A 31 -11.62 -5.76 -17.20
CA PRO A 31 -12.38 -4.52 -17.10
C PRO A 31 -11.49 -3.37 -16.61
N MET A 32 -11.71 -2.17 -17.15
CA MET A 32 -10.97 -0.98 -16.73
C MET A 32 -11.16 -0.66 -15.25
N GLU A 33 -12.28 -1.09 -14.67
CA GLU A 33 -12.59 -1.02 -13.25
C GLU A 33 -11.52 -1.71 -12.39
N MET A 34 -10.80 -2.73 -12.92
CA MET A 34 -9.65 -3.33 -12.24
C MET A 34 -8.55 -2.31 -12.03
N TRP A 35 -8.22 -1.55 -13.07
CA TRP A 35 -7.22 -0.49 -12.99
C TRP A 35 -7.67 0.62 -12.04
N ASP A 36 -8.91 1.07 -12.18
CA ASP A 36 -9.44 2.19 -11.40
C ASP A 36 -9.52 1.88 -9.91
N ALA A 37 -9.90 0.67 -9.52
CA ALA A 37 -9.88 0.29 -8.10
C ALA A 37 -8.44 0.20 -7.57
N VAL A 38 -7.56 -0.54 -8.26
CA VAL A 38 -6.20 -0.81 -7.81
C VAL A 38 -5.36 0.46 -7.75
N ASN A 39 -5.38 1.25 -8.81
CA ASN A 39 -4.54 2.45 -8.94
C ASN A 39 -5.26 3.73 -8.52
N GLY A 40 -6.59 3.82 -8.66
CA GLY A 40 -7.36 4.97 -8.19
C GLY A 40 -7.52 5.00 -6.68
N VAL A 41 -7.78 3.85 -6.02
CA VAL A 41 -7.83 3.78 -4.55
C VAL A 41 -6.43 3.53 -3.98
N GLY A 42 -5.72 2.51 -4.47
CA GLY A 42 -4.41 2.13 -3.93
C GLY A 42 -3.32 3.17 -4.21
N LEU A 43 -2.93 3.36 -5.47
CA LEU A 43 -1.80 4.23 -5.81
C LEU A 43 -2.08 5.71 -5.59
N ARG A 44 -3.17 6.22 -6.17
CA ARG A 44 -3.54 7.65 -6.07
C ARG A 44 -3.93 8.03 -4.64
N GLY A 45 -4.60 7.13 -3.91
CA GLY A 45 -4.93 7.34 -2.50
C GLY A 45 -3.68 7.42 -1.61
N VAL A 46 -2.68 6.56 -1.85
CA VAL A 46 -1.37 6.63 -1.20
C VAL A 46 -0.72 7.99 -1.44
N TYR A 47 -0.59 8.42 -2.70
CA TYR A 47 0.02 9.71 -3.02
C TYR A 47 -0.72 10.89 -2.37
N ALA A 48 -2.05 10.89 -2.44
CA ALA A 48 -2.86 11.95 -1.85
C ALA A 48 -2.69 12.03 -0.32
N SER A 49 -2.62 10.87 0.35
CA SER A 49 -2.40 10.78 1.80
C SER A 49 -1.03 11.32 2.20
N CYS A 50 0.03 10.90 1.50
CA CYS A 50 1.38 11.41 1.73
C CYS A 50 1.42 12.93 1.52
N ARG A 51 0.93 13.44 0.39
CA ARG A 51 0.90 14.87 0.09
C ARG A 51 0.20 15.69 1.17
N ALA A 52 -0.90 15.17 1.73
CA ALA A 52 -1.65 15.87 2.77
C ALA A 52 -0.96 15.82 4.15
N ALA A 53 -0.32 14.70 4.49
CA ALA A 53 0.29 14.46 5.80
C ALA A 53 1.69 15.07 5.93
N THR A 54 2.49 15.04 4.86
CA THR A 54 3.91 15.42 4.86
C THR A 54 4.18 16.79 5.49
N PRO A 55 3.42 17.88 5.22
CA PRO A 55 3.71 19.17 5.84
C PRO A 55 3.71 19.11 7.38
N LEU A 56 2.75 18.40 7.99
CA LEU A 56 2.70 18.24 9.44
C LEU A 56 3.82 17.34 9.97
N MET A 57 4.23 16.34 9.20
CA MET A 57 5.36 15.48 9.56
C MET A 57 6.69 16.24 9.53
N ILE A 58 6.87 17.15 8.58
CA ILE A 58 8.05 18.05 8.52
C ILE A 58 8.08 18.96 9.75
N GLU A 59 6.95 19.56 10.13
CA GLU A 59 6.85 20.36 11.36
C GLU A 59 7.15 19.52 12.61
N THR A 60 6.65 18.28 12.64
CA THR A 60 6.92 17.32 13.72
C THR A 60 8.42 17.05 13.83
N ALA A 61 9.10 16.74 12.71
CA ALA A 61 10.54 16.50 12.66
C ALA A 61 11.34 17.73 13.16
N ALA A 62 10.97 18.93 12.71
CA ALA A 62 11.62 20.18 13.14
C ALA A 62 11.44 20.46 14.64
N SER A 63 10.32 20.03 15.24
CA SER A 63 10.07 20.18 16.68
C SER A 63 10.83 19.19 17.55
N THR A 64 11.36 18.10 16.96
CA THR A 64 12.15 17.08 17.68
C THR A 64 13.45 16.72 16.96
N PRO A 65 14.43 17.64 16.84
CA PRO A 65 15.63 17.43 16.00
C PRO A 65 16.54 16.28 16.45
N ALA A 66 16.53 15.95 17.76
CA ALA A 66 17.26 14.81 18.32
C ALA A 66 16.39 13.54 18.46
N GLY A 67 15.13 13.60 18.00
CA GLY A 67 14.17 12.50 18.05
C GLY A 67 14.33 11.53 16.88
N LYS A 68 13.53 10.44 16.91
CA LYS A 68 13.40 9.56 15.75
C LYS A 68 12.68 10.33 14.62
N PRO A 69 13.11 10.17 13.36
CA PRO A 69 12.42 10.82 12.25
C PRO A 69 10.99 10.30 12.14
N PRO A 70 9.99 11.16 11.85
CA PRO A 70 8.67 10.71 11.44
C PRO A 70 8.77 9.73 10.24
N LEU A 71 7.87 8.75 10.19
CA LEU A 71 7.94 7.63 9.25
C LEU A 71 6.69 7.55 8.35
N ILE A 72 6.89 7.56 7.05
CA ILE A 72 5.90 7.19 6.04
C ILE A 72 6.15 5.73 5.64
N CYS A 73 5.20 4.84 5.95
CA CYS A 73 5.23 3.43 5.58
C CYS A 73 4.19 3.16 4.49
N LEU A 74 4.64 2.78 3.29
CA LEU A 74 3.77 2.46 2.16
C LEU A 74 3.64 0.95 2.00
N ILE A 75 2.41 0.42 1.97
CA ILE A 75 2.18 -1.01 1.81
C ILE A 75 2.27 -1.41 0.33
N SER A 76 3.37 -2.06 -0.01
CA SER A 76 3.64 -2.60 -1.34
C SER A 76 3.53 -4.13 -1.34
N SER A 77 4.17 -4.80 -2.31
CA SER A 77 4.17 -6.25 -2.48
C SER A 77 5.30 -6.66 -3.41
N PHE A 78 5.75 -7.92 -3.29
CA PHE A 78 6.65 -8.54 -4.27
C PHE A 78 6.08 -8.53 -5.71
N GLY A 79 4.76 -8.33 -5.85
CA GLY A 79 4.12 -8.06 -7.14
C GLY A 79 4.63 -6.81 -7.88
N GLY A 80 5.27 -5.87 -7.17
CA GLY A 80 5.97 -4.74 -7.80
C GLY A 80 7.31 -5.13 -8.45
N LYS A 81 7.82 -6.35 -8.19
CA LYS A 81 9.08 -6.89 -8.72
C LYS A 81 8.89 -8.04 -9.69
N SER A 82 7.72 -8.67 -9.68
CA SER A 82 7.40 -9.83 -10.52
C SER A 82 5.91 -9.86 -10.84
N TYR A 83 5.55 -10.49 -11.96
CA TYR A 83 4.15 -10.59 -12.34
C TYR A 83 3.35 -11.35 -11.28
N THR A 84 2.36 -10.68 -10.68
CA THR A 84 1.51 -11.23 -9.61
C THR A 84 0.08 -10.78 -9.82
N PHE A 85 -0.86 -11.73 -9.84
CA PHE A 85 -2.30 -11.56 -10.10
C PHE A 85 -2.65 -10.97 -11.47
N ASN A 86 -2.35 -9.68 -11.70
CA ASN A 86 -2.60 -8.97 -12.94
C ASN A 86 -1.66 -7.77 -13.13
N VAL A 87 -1.73 -7.16 -14.32
CA VAL A 87 -0.91 -6.00 -14.71
C VAL A 87 -1.19 -4.78 -13.83
N ALA A 88 -2.45 -4.47 -13.55
CA ALA A 88 -2.80 -3.29 -12.74
C ALA A 88 -2.18 -3.35 -11.34
N TYR A 89 -2.23 -4.53 -10.70
CA TYR A 89 -1.61 -4.79 -9.40
C TYR A 89 -0.10 -4.59 -9.43
N GLY A 90 0.58 -5.27 -10.37
CA GLY A 90 2.03 -5.20 -10.46
C GLY A 90 2.54 -3.78 -10.72
N VAL A 91 1.92 -3.06 -11.65
CA VAL A 91 2.25 -1.66 -11.94
C VAL A 91 2.00 -0.77 -10.73
N GLY A 92 0.85 -0.90 -10.06
CA GLY A 92 0.53 -0.12 -8.87
C GLY A 92 1.52 -0.33 -7.73
N LYS A 93 1.94 -1.58 -7.48
CA LYS A 93 2.93 -1.91 -6.45
C LYS A 93 4.34 -1.43 -6.81
N ALA A 94 4.74 -1.55 -8.08
CA ALA A 94 6.00 -0.97 -8.55
C ALA A 94 6.01 0.57 -8.43
N ALA A 95 4.88 1.22 -8.70
CA ALA A 95 4.73 2.65 -8.53
C ALA A 95 4.80 3.08 -7.05
N ILE A 96 4.23 2.29 -6.12
CA ILE A 96 4.38 2.55 -4.67
C ILE A 96 5.85 2.48 -4.25
N ASP A 97 6.62 1.51 -4.76
CA ASP A 97 8.06 1.45 -4.45
C ASP A 97 8.82 2.67 -4.96
N ARG A 98 8.51 3.11 -6.18
CA ARG A 98 9.09 4.33 -6.77
C ARG A 98 8.70 5.56 -5.94
N LEU A 99 7.44 5.69 -5.53
CA LEU A 99 6.99 6.75 -4.64
C LEU A 99 7.78 6.76 -3.33
N ALA A 100 8.00 5.61 -2.70
CA ALA A 100 8.76 5.53 -1.46
C ALA A 100 10.19 6.06 -1.62
N GLN A 101 10.87 5.67 -2.71
CA GLN A 101 12.25 6.09 -3.00
C GLN A 101 12.32 7.59 -3.30
N ASP A 102 11.45 8.10 -4.16
CA ASP A 102 11.51 9.50 -4.61
C ASP A 102 11.09 10.46 -3.48
N MET A 103 10.12 10.07 -2.65
CA MET A 103 9.77 10.85 -1.44
C MET A 103 10.89 10.82 -0.41
N ALA A 104 11.55 9.67 -0.18
CA ALA A 104 12.69 9.60 0.73
C ALA A 104 13.81 10.56 0.29
N TYR A 105 14.06 10.67 -1.02
CA TYR A 105 15.02 11.62 -1.57
C TYR A 105 14.63 13.08 -1.27
N GLN A 106 13.38 13.47 -1.53
CA GLN A 106 12.93 14.85 -1.28
C GLN A 106 12.82 15.22 0.20
N LEU A 107 12.58 14.23 1.07
CA LEU A 107 12.32 14.44 2.50
C LEU A 107 13.56 14.26 3.39
N ALA A 108 14.70 13.87 2.82
CA ALA A 108 15.94 13.63 3.55
C ALA A 108 16.33 14.84 4.43
N ASP A 109 16.40 16.03 3.85
CA ASP A 109 16.79 17.26 4.57
C ASP A 109 15.72 17.73 5.57
N ALA A 110 14.48 17.30 5.37
CA ALA A 110 13.36 17.63 6.25
C ALA A 110 13.22 16.64 7.43
N GLY A 111 14.09 15.62 7.52
CA GLY A 111 14.11 14.66 8.62
C GLY A 111 12.91 13.71 8.66
N VAL A 112 12.28 13.41 7.51
CA VAL A 112 11.17 12.46 7.41
C VAL A 112 11.60 11.23 6.63
N ALA A 113 11.46 10.05 7.22
CA ALA A 113 11.81 8.78 6.60
C ALA A 113 10.63 8.20 5.81
N THR A 114 10.93 7.53 4.70
CA THR A 114 9.93 6.80 3.91
C THR A 114 10.41 5.37 3.62
N VAL A 115 9.51 4.39 3.74
CA VAL A 115 9.78 2.99 3.45
C VAL A 115 8.64 2.36 2.66
N SER A 116 8.99 1.39 1.80
CA SER A 116 8.04 0.47 1.18
C SER A 116 8.12 -0.86 1.93
N LEU A 117 6.99 -1.34 2.46
CA LEU A 117 6.90 -2.57 3.22
C LEU A 117 6.13 -3.62 2.42
N TYR A 118 6.64 -4.85 2.39
CA TYR A 118 6.00 -5.98 1.70
C TYR A 118 5.47 -6.96 2.75
N PRO A 119 4.16 -6.91 3.07
CA PRO A 119 3.57 -7.95 3.88
C PRO A 119 3.66 -9.29 3.15
N GLY A 120 3.77 -10.36 3.94
CA GLY A 120 3.54 -11.72 3.45
C GLY A 120 2.06 -11.94 3.14
N LEU A 121 1.65 -13.21 3.13
CA LEU A 121 0.24 -13.54 3.04
C LEU A 121 -0.47 -13.12 4.33
N VAL A 122 -1.54 -12.33 4.20
CA VAL A 122 -2.33 -11.84 5.35
C VAL A 122 -3.76 -12.32 5.22
N ARG A 123 -4.33 -12.80 6.33
CA ARG A 123 -5.75 -13.19 6.45
C ARG A 123 -6.63 -11.96 6.65
N THR A 124 -6.72 -11.12 5.63
CA THR A 124 -7.67 -10.00 5.59
C THR A 124 -9.10 -10.52 5.46
N GLU A 125 -10.08 -9.70 5.83
CA GLU A 125 -11.51 -10.02 5.73
C GLU A 125 -11.89 -10.42 4.31
N ALA A 126 -11.35 -9.73 3.30
CA ALA A 126 -11.56 -10.06 1.89
C ALA A 126 -10.97 -11.43 1.51
N ASN A 127 -9.76 -11.76 1.98
CA ASN A 127 -9.13 -13.06 1.72
C ASN A 127 -9.88 -14.20 2.40
N LEU A 128 -10.30 -13.98 3.65
CA LEU A 128 -11.12 -14.94 4.41
C LEU A 128 -12.49 -15.14 3.77
N GLN A 129 -13.08 -14.10 3.18
CA GLN A 129 -14.32 -14.23 2.44
C GLN A 129 -14.13 -15.04 1.15
N MET A 130 -13.06 -14.79 0.39
CA MET A 130 -12.74 -15.59 -0.80
C MET A 130 -12.50 -17.08 -0.47
N GLU A 131 -11.90 -17.38 0.68
CA GLU A 131 -11.72 -18.75 1.18
C GLU A 131 -13.07 -19.42 1.44
N LYS A 132 -13.98 -18.74 2.15
CA LYS A 132 -15.35 -19.24 2.41
C LYS A 132 -16.13 -19.47 1.12
N ASP A 133 -15.95 -18.60 0.14
CA ASP A 133 -16.65 -18.66 -1.15
C ASP A 133 -15.99 -19.66 -2.13
N GLY A 134 -14.88 -20.30 -1.75
CA GLY A 134 -14.14 -21.25 -2.59
C GLY A 134 -13.39 -20.60 -3.77
N SER A 135 -13.30 -19.28 -3.81
CA SER A 135 -12.65 -18.52 -4.89
C SER A 135 -11.17 -18.21 -4.62
N TRP A 136 -10.70 -18.44 -3.38
CA TRP A 136 -9.34 -18.13 -2.96
C TRP A 136 -8.27 -18.82 -3.80
N ALA A 137 -8.42 -20.11 -4.11
CA ALA A 137 -7.40 -20.86 -4.85
C ALA A 137 -7.15 -20.26 -6.24
N GLU A 138 -8.22 -19.91 -6.97
CA GLU A 138 -8.12 -19.25 -8.27
C GLU A 138 -7.52 -17.85 -8.13
N ALA A 139 -8.03 -17.03 -7.20
CA ALA A 139 -7.58 -15.66 -6.99
C ALA A 139 -6.10 -15.58 -6.61
N SER A 140 -5.70 -16.36 -5.61
CA SER A 140 -4.34 -16.37 -5.07
C SER A 140 -3.35 -17.11 -5.97
N GLY A 141 -3.81 -17.98 -6.88
CA GLY A 141 -2.95 -18.90 -7.61
C GLY A 141 -2.44 -20.05 -6.74
N GLY A 142 -3.28 -20.51 -5.80
CA GLY A 142 -3.01 -21.67 -4.95
C GLY A 142 -2.15 -21.39 -3.71
N LEU A 143 -2.10 -20.14 -3.23
CA LEU A 143 -1.42 -19.86 -1.96
C LEU A 143 -2.19 -20.49 -0.79
N ASP A 144 -1.48 -21.00 0.22
CA ASP A 144 -2.11 -21.56 1.41
C ASP A 144 -2.47 -20.44 2.41
N LEU A 145 -3.75 -20.06 2.51
CA LEU A 145 -4.19 -19.01 3.44
C LEU A 145 -3.98 -19.38 4.92
N SER A 146 -3.82 -20.66 5.23
CA SER A 146 -3.56 -21.13 6.59
C SER A 146 -2.15 -20.78 7.09
N VAL A 147 -1.20 -20.46 6.21
CA VAL A 147 0.11 -19.91 6.64
C VAL A 147 0.11 -18.39 6.74
N GLY A 148 -1.00 -17.74 6.37
CA GLY A 148 -1.14 -16.30 6.42
C GLY A 148 -1.18 -15.74 7.85
N GLU A 149 -0.58 -14.57 8.03
CA GLU A 149 -0.63 -13.85 9.31
C GLU A 149 -2.05 -13.35 9.60
N THR A 150 -2.42 -13.33 10.89
CA THR A 150 -3.70 -12.78 11.35
C THR A 150 -3.51 -11.33 11.81
N PRO A 151 -4.46 -10.44 11.51
CA PRO A 151 -4.53 -9.16 12.23
C PRO A 151 -4.59 -9.45 13.74
N ARG A 152 -3.68 -8.86 14.51
CA ARG A 152 -3.65 -8.98 15.98
C ARG A 152 -4.34 -7.79 16.61
#